data_AF-A0A2C9A8R6-F1
#
_entry.id   AF-A0A2C9A8R6-F1
#
_cell.length_a   1.000
_cell.length_b   1.000
_cell.length_c   1.000
_cell.angle_alpha   90.00
_cell.angle_beta   90.00
_cell.angle_gamma   90.00
#
_symmetry.space_group_name_H-M   'P 1'
#
loop_
_entity.id
_entity.type
_entity.pdbx_description
1 polymer ?
#
loop_
_entity_poly.entity_id
_entity_poly.type
_entity_poly.pdbx_seq_one_letter_code
_entity_poly.pdbx_strand_id
1 'polypeptide(L)'
;MKIGKHGLEKADERSIYPEMMFRILQGKFVSAPSNHDEDAELITGKWDGKLWTIVANRNTGKVITARRAHGKEIRLYEEKHGR
;
A
#
# COMPACT_ATOMS: atom_id res chain seq x y z
N MET A 1 -15.05 0.87 -3.41
CA MET A 1 -13.87 1.29 -4.19
C MET A 1 -13.51 0.15 -5.14
N LYS A 2 -13.70 0.32 -6.45
CA LYS A 2 -13.33 -0.69 -7.47
C LYS A 2 -11.93 -0.35 -7.96
N ILE A 3 -10.91 -1.06 -7.47
CA ILE A 3 -9.54 -0.91 -7.98
C ILE A 3 -9.55 -1.56 -9.37
N GLY A 4 -9.44 -0.73 -10.41
CA GLY A 4 -9.53 -1.17 -11.80
C GLY A 4 -8.36 -2.09 -12.16
N LYS A 5 -8.62 -3.12 -12.98
CA LYS A 5 -7.61 -4.08 -13.47
C LYS A 5 -6.36 -3.42 -14.07
N HIS A 6 -6.49 -2.20 -14.60
CA HIS A 6 -5.39 -1.43 -15.18
C HIS A 6 -4.33 -0.95 -14.17
N GLY A 7 -4.64 -0.92 -12.86
CA GLY A 7 -3.64 -0.59 -11.83
C GLY A 7 -2.65 -1.72 -11.57
N LEU A 8 -2.99 -2.96 -11.93
CA LEU A 8 -2.15 -4.15 -11.75
C LEU A 8 -1.12 -4.32 -12.89
N GLU A 9 -1.44 -3.86 -14.10
CA GLU A 9 -0.63 -4.07 -15.30
C GLU A 9 0.66 -3.23 -15.35
N LYS A 10 0.73 -2.11 -14.60
CA LYS A 10 1.94 -1.27 -14.51
C LYS A 10 2.92 -1.70 -13.41
N ALA A 11 2.59 -2.73 -12.66
CA ALA A 11 3.45 -3.23 -11.57
C ALA A 11 4.66 -4.03 -12.07
N ASP A 12 4.69 -4.33 -13.39
CA ASP A 12 5.71 -5.13 -14.06
C ASP A 12 7.09 -4.44 -14.15
N GLU A 13 7.16 -3.10 -14.12
CA GLU A 13 8.44 -2.40 -14.32
C GLU A 13 9.20 -2.10 -13.00
N ARG A 14 8.59 -2.35 -11.83
CA ARG A 14 9.24 -2.21 -10.50
C ARG A 14 8.71 -3.21 -9.46
N SER A 15 8.73 -4.51 -9.75
CA SER A 15 8.58 -5.62 -8.78
C SER A 15 7.57 -5.42 -7.63
N ILE A 16 6.44 -4.76 -7.87
CA ILE A 16 5.32 -4.77 -6.91
C ILE A 16 4.44 -5.93 -7.36
N TYR A 17 4.63 -7.07 -6.71
CA TYR A 17 3.89 -8.28 -7.01
C TYR A 17 2.39 -7.98 -6.88
N PRO A 18 1.59 -8.13 -7.95
CA PRO A 18 0.13 -7.99 -7.90
C PRO A 18 -0.50 -8.77 -6.74
N GLU A 19 0.08 -9.94 -6.42
CA GLU A 19 -0.31 -10.77 -5.30
C GLU A 19 -0.11 -10.08 -3.95
N MET A 20 1.03 -9.43 -3.71
CA MET A 20 1.30 -8.70 -2.48
C MET A 20 0.24 -7.63 -2.23
N MET A 21 -0.07 -6.83 -3.25
CA MET A 21 -1.13 -5.82 -3.15
C MET A 21 -2.47 -6.47 -2.83
N PHE A 22 -2.81 -7.55 -3.54
CA PHE A 22 -4.05 -8.28 -3.28
C PHE A 22 -4.11 -8.81 -1.83
N ARG A 23 -3.02 -9.39 -1.32
CA ARG A 23 -2.93 -9.91 0.05
C ARG A 23 -3.05 -8.81 1.10
N ILE A 24 -2.40 -7.67 0.89
CA ILE A 24 -2.48 -6.51 1.79
C ILE A 24 -3.92 -5.97 1.83
N LEU A 25 -4.56 -5.80 0.66
CA LEU A 25 -5.90 -5.25 0.55
C LEU A 25 -7.01 -6.20 1.03
N GLN A 26 -6.80 -7.51 0.96
CA GLN A 26 -7.69 -8.52 1.54
C GLN A 26 -7.48 -8.68 3.05
N GLY A 27 -6.32 -8.28 3.57
CA GLY A 27 -5.95 -8.41 4.97
C GLY A 27 -6.25 -7.16 5.80
N LYS A 28 -5.64 -7.11 7.00
CA LYS A 28 -5.59 -5.89 7.79
C LYS A 28 -4.62 -4.91 7.13
N PHE A 29 -5.09 -3.70 6.87
CA PHE A 29 -4.26 -2.60 6.39
C PHE A 29 -4.67 -1.29 7.06
N VAL A 30 -3.82 -0.28 6.93
CA VAL A 30 -4.09 1.11 7.28
C VAL A 30 -3.76 1.98 6.07
N SER A 31 -4.53 3.04 5.85
CA SER A 31 -4.19 4.03 4.84
C SER A 31 -4.00 5.40 5.48
N ALA A 32 -3.08 6.17 4.90
CA ALA A 32 -2.81 7.55 5.28
C ALA A 32 -2.40 8.37 4.06
N PRO A 33 -2.68 9.68 4.04
CA PRO A 33 -2.14 10.55 2.99
C PRO A 33 -0.61 10.59 3.08
N SER A 34 0.05 10.69 1.92
CA SER A 34 1.48 10.97 1.87
C SER A 34 1.75 12.41 2.30
N ASN A 35 2.82 12.60 3.07
CA ASN A 35 3.30 13.94 3.44
C ASN A 35 4.15 14.59 2.34
N HIS A 36 4.56 13.83 1.32
CA HIS A 36 5.42 14.31 0.24
C HIS A 36 4.67 14.64 -1.04
N ASP A 37 3.50 14.03 -1.23
CA ASP A 37 2.74 14.12 -2.47
C ASP A 37 1.26 14.13 -2.10
N GLU A 38 0.60 15.26 -2.33
CA GLU A 38 -0.81 15.43 -1.97
C GLU A 38 -1.72 14.47 -2.74
N ASP A 39 -1.31 14.00 -3.90
CA ASP A 39 -2.11 13.06 -4.67
C ASP A 39 -1.79 11.61 -4.31
N ALA A 40 -0.88 11.35 -3.36
CA ALA A 40 -0.51 10.00 -2.97
C ALA A 40 -1.13 9.55 -1.63
N GLU A 41 -1.55 8.28 -1.60
CA GLU A 41 -1.96 7.53 -0.41
C GLU A 41 -0.96 6.42 -0.13
N LEU A 42 -0.68 6.24 1.16
CA LEU A 42 0.18 5.20 1.71
C LEU A 42 -0.70 4.12 2.33
N ILE A 43 -0.77 2.96 1.70
CA ILE A 43 -1.52 1.80 2.16
C ILE A 43 -0.53 0.82 2.79
N THR A 44 -0.55 0.70 4.12
CA THR A 44 0.37 -0.15 4.88
C THR A 44 -0.32 -1.40 5.38
N GLY A 45 0.25 -2.57 5.11
CA GLY A 45 -0.26 -3.85 5.60
C GLY A 45 0.80 -4.92 5.68
N LYS A 46 0.41 -6.08 6.22
CA LYS A 46 1.33 -7.21 6.45
C LYS A 46 1.30 -8.17 5.27
N TRP A 47 2.47 -8.49 4.73
CA TRP A 47 2.67 -9.53 3.72
C TRP A 47 3.96 -10.27 4.03
N ASP A 48 3.91 -11.61 3.94
CA ASP A 48 5.03 -12.49 4.25
C ASP A 48 5.66 -12.23 5.63
N GLY A 49 4.81 -12.09 6.65
CA GLY A 49 5.24 -11.82 8.03
C GLY A 49 5.77 -10.41 8.28
N LYS A 50 5.89 -9.56 7.26
CA LYS A 50 6.50 -8.24 7.37
C LYS A 50 5.57 -7.12 6.92
N LEU A 51 5.78 -5.88 7.41
CA LEU A 51 4.97 -4.73 7.02
C LEU A 51 5.50 -4.04 5.76
N TRP A 52 4.60 -3.76 4.83
CA TRP A 52 4.86 -3.14 3.55
C TRP A 52 3.90 -2.00 3.32
N THR A 53 4.35 -0.98 2.59
CA THR A 53 3.58 0.19 2.22
C THR A 53 3.51 0.32 0.71
N ILE A 54 2.29 0.40 0.20
CA ILE A 54 1.97 0.67 -1.19
C ILE A 54 1.70 2.16 -1.29
N VAL A 55 2.39 2.83 -2.21
CA VAL A 55 2.13 4.22 -2.57
C VAL A 55 1.24 4.19 -3.80
N ALA A 56 0.04 4.73 -3.68
CA ALA A 56 -0.93 4.79 -4.77
C ALA A 56 -1.39 6.23 -4.98
N ASN A 57 -1.60 6.63 -6.23
CA ASN A 57 -2.21 7.92 -6.53
C ASN A 57 -3.72 7.85 -6.25
N ARG A 58 -4.24 8.75 -5.41
CA ARG A 58 -5.64 8.81 -4.96
C ARG A 58 -6.61 9.10 -6.09
N ASN A 59 -6.22 9.95 -7.02
CA ASN A 59 -7.08 10.40 -8.12
C ASN A 59 -7.24 9.32 -9.20
N THR A 60 -6.16 8.58 -9.47
CA THR A 60 -6.12 7.60 -10.55
C THR A 60 -6.24 6.15 -10.08
N GLY A 61 -6.07 5.89 -8.78
CA GLY A 61 -5.99 4.55 -8.21
C GLY A 61 -4.78 3.73 -8.69
N LYS A 62 -3.83 4.37 -9.37
CA LYS A 62 -2.62 3.72 -9.89
C LYS A 62 -1.61 3.54 -8.78
N VAL A 63 -1.07 2.33 -8.68
CA VAL A 63 0.07 2.07 -7.82
C VAL A 63 1.30 2.71 -8.42
N ILE A 64 1.99 3.51 -7.61
CA ILE A 64 3.24 4.16 -7.97
C ILE A 64 4.42 3.26 -7.60
N THR A 65 4.41 2.72 -6.37
CA THR A 65 5.48 1.85 -5.86
C THR A 65 5.01 1.06 -4.64
N ALA A 66 5.74 0.00 -4.28
CA ALA A 66 5.61 -0.68 -3.00
C ALA A 66 6.99 -0.80 -2.34
N ARG A 67 7.05 -0.60 -1.03
CA ARG A 67 8.30 -0.62 -0.26
C ARG A 67 8.07 -1.17 1.14
N ARG A 68 9.16 -1.46 1.87
CA ARG A 68 9.08 -1.81 3.29
C ARG A 68 8.50 -0.62 4.07
N ALA A 69 7.61 -0.89 5.00
CA ALA A 69 7.05 0.16 5.86
C ALA A 69 8.15 0.75 6.75
N HIS A 70 8.08 2.06 7.02
CA HIS A 70 8.99 2.80 7.87
C HIS A 70 8.27 3.34 9.12
N GLY A 71 9.03 3.80 10.12
CA GLY A 71 8.57 4.05 11.49
C GLY A 71 7.15 4.62 11.66
N LYS A 72 6.78 5.69 10.95
CA LYS A 72 5.41 6.26 11.04
C LYS A 72 4.33 5.33 10.49
N GLU A 73 4.58 4.70 9.34
CA GLU A 73 3.68 3.73 8.70
C GLU A 73 3.49 2.49 9.59
N ILE A 74 4.59 2.00 10.18
CA ILE A 74 4.58 0.88 11.14
C ILE A 74 3.76 1.24 12.38
N ARG A 75 4.06 2.38 13.03
CA ARG A 75 3.34 2.82 14.23
C ARG A 75 1.85 2.91 13.97
N LEU A 76 1.45 3.55 12.87
CA LEU A 76 0.05 3.67 12.50
C LEU A 76 -0.63 2.30 12.32
N TYR A 77 0.08 1.33 11.74
CA TYR A 77 -0.44 -0.02 11.59
C TYR A 77 -0.63 -0.70 12.95
N GLU A 78 0.37 -0.64 13.81
CA GLU A 78 0.36 -1.26 15.15
C GLU A 78 -0.65 -0.56 16.09
N GLU A 79 -0.82 0.76 16.02
CA GLU A 79 -1.84 1.47 16.81
C GLU A 79 -3.27 1.04 16.42
N LYS A 80 -3.49 0.75 15.13
CA LYS A 80 -4.80 0.36 14.63
C LYS A 80 -5.09 -1.14 14.78
N HIS A 81 -4.06 -1.99 14.77
CA HIS A 81 -4.21 -3.46 14.67
C HIS A 81 -3.44 -4.26 15.73
N GLY A 82 -2.59 -3.62 16.52
CA GLY A 82 -1.80 -4.23 17.59
C GLY A 82 -2.63 -4.41 18.87
N ARG A 83 -3.11 -5.63 19.06
CA ARG A 83 -3.50 -6.20 20.35
C ARG A 83 -2.94 -7.60 20.43
#